data_AF-A0A5N0DRK3-F1
#
_entry.id   AF-A0A5N0DRK3-F1
#
_cell.length_a   1.000
_cell.length_b   1.000
_cell.length_c   1.000
_cell.angle_alpha   90.00
_cell.angle_beta   90.00
_cell.angle_gamma   90.00
#
_symmetry.space_group_name_H-M   'P 1'
#
loop_
_entity.id
_entity.type
_entity.pdbx_description
1 polymer ?
#
loop_
_entity_poly.entity_id
_entity_poly.type
_entity_poly.pdbx_seq_one_letter_code
_entity_poly.pdbx_strand_id
1 'polypeptide(L)'
;MAAGRRIQVDTARLRQAAEQMDEVGTETKNIIANLRNMIEAQGFPWGRDDYGNKFTKGGKGYSTSETNLLAGGDNMSESAGKFAKGMRDAADTMDKMDDRAQ
;
A
#
# COMPACT_ATOMS: atom_id res chain seq x y z
N MET A 1 8.64 39.10 -18.83
CA MET A 1 8.72 38.40 -17.54
C MET A 1 7.48 37.53 -17.44
N ALA A 2 7.56 36.23 -17.74
CA ALA A 2 6.41 35.33 -17.67
C ALA A 2 6.01 35.19 -16.20
N ALA A 3 4.87 35.78 -15.81
CA ALA A 3 4.28 35.59 -14.50
C ALA A 3 4.12 34.08 -14.26
N GLY A 4 4.84 33.55 -13.27
CA GLY A 4 4.81 32.13 -12.93
C GLY A 4 3.37 31.68 -12.77
N ARG A 5 2.95 30.74 -13.61
CA ARG A 5 1.60 30.18 -13.61
C ARG A 5 1.41 29.49 -12.25
N ARG A 6 0.81 30.20 -11.27
CA ARG A 6 0.52 29.65 -9.94
C ARG A 6 -0.28 28.38 -10.15
N ILE A 7 0.23 27.27 -9.64
CA ILE A 7 -0.50 26.01 -9.64
C ILE A 7 -1.66 26.20 -8.66
N GLN A 8 -2.87 26.39 -9.16
CA GLN A 8 -4.08 26.31 -8.33
C GLN A 8 -4.42 24.83 -8.16
N VAL A 9 -4.15 24.30 -6.97
CA VAL A 9 -4.67 23.00 -6.53
C VAL A 9 -5.85 23.27 -5.62
N ASP A 10 -6.94 22.56 -5.87
CA ASP A 10 -8.03 22.44 -4.91
C ASP A 10 -7.53 21.55 -3.76
N THR A 11 -7.09 22.18 -2.67
CA THR A 11 -6.51 21.48 -1.52
C THR A 11 -7.54 20.59 -0.81
N ALA A 12 -8.84 20.88 -0.95
CA ALA A 12 -9.91 20.01 -0.46
C ALA A 12 -9.99 18.71 -1.29
N ARG A 13 -9.92 18.79 -2.61
CA ARG A 13 -9.85 17.59 -3.48
C ARG A 13 -8.58 16.79 -3.25
N LEU A 14 -7.45 17.45 -2.99
CA LEU A 14 -6.20 16.76 -2.70
C LEU A 14 -6.27 15.99 -1.37
N ARG A 15 -6.91 16.56 -0.35
CA ARG A 15 -7.20 15.85 0.91
C ARG A 15 -8.16 14.68 0.70
N GLN A 16 -9.19 14.84 -0.12
CA GLN A 16 -10.10 13.74 -0.46
C GLN A 16 -9.37 12.60 -1.18
N ALA A 17 -8.45 12.91 -2.09
CA ALA A 17 -7.62 11.90 -2.75
C ALA A 17 -6.70 11.18 -1.74
N ALA A 18 -6.19 11.89 -0.74
CA ALA A 18 -5.42 11.29 0.36
C ALA A 18 -6.24 10.29 1.17
N GLU A 19 -7.50 10.62 1.49
CA GLU A 19 -8.41 9.71 2.19
C GLU A 19 -8.66 8.43 1.38
N GLN A 20 -8.90 8.55 0.08
CA GLN A 20 -9.08 7.39 -0.80
C GLN A 20 -7.85 6.50 -0.85
N MET A 21 -6.64 7.08 -0.88
CA MET A 21 -5.41 6.29 -0.84
C MET A 21 -5.22 5.57 0.50
N ASP A 22 -5.60 6.18 1.62
CA ASP A 22 -5.58 5.50 2.92
C ASP A 22 -6.60 4.35 2.98
N GLU A 23 -7.77 4.52 2.38
CA GLU A 23 -8.79 3.48 2.27
C GLU A 23 -8.23 2.28 1.48
N VAL A 24 -7.65 2.52 0.30
CA VAL A 24 -6.98 1.47 -0.50
C VAL A 24 -5.87 0.78 0.29
N GLY A 25 -5.04 1.55 1.01
CA GLY A 25 -3.99 0.99 1.85
C GLY A 25 -4.54 0.11 2.97
N THR A 26 -5.66 0.52 3.58
CA THR A 26 -6.35 -0.21 4.65
C THR A 26 -6.98 -1.49 4.13
N GLU A 27 -7.69 -1.42 3.01
CA GLU A 27 -8.29 -2.60 2.37
C GLU A 27 -7.23 -3.63 1.98
N THR A 28 -6.13 -3.17 1.37
CA THR A 28 -5.00 -4.04 1.00
C THR A 28 -4.45 -4.75 2.24
N LYS A 29 -4.24 -4.02 3.33
CA LYS A 29 -3.78 -4.58 4.60
C LYS A 29 -4.75 -5.63 5.15
N ASN A 30 -6.04 -5.37 5.09
CA ASN A 30 -7.07 -6.29 5.57
C ASN A 30 -7.11 -7.58 4.74
N ILE A 31 -6.98 -7.49 3.41
CA ILE A 31 -6.92 -8.65 2.52
C ILE A 31 -5.70 -9.50 2.85
N ILE A 32 -4.52 -8.89 3.01
CA ILE A 32 -3.29 -9.61 3.33
C ILE A 32 -3.33 -10.24 4.73
N ALA A 33 -3.91 -9.54 5.71
CA ALA A 33 -4.13 -10.08 7.04
C ALA A 33 -5.06 -11.31 7.01
N ASN A 34 -6.16 -11.24 6.26
CA ASN A 34 -7.07 -12.36 6.08
C ASN A 34 -6.39 -13.54 5.39
N LEU A 35 -5.60 -13.29 4.35
CA LEU A 35 -4.84 -14.32 3.66
C LEU A 35 -3.84 -15.00 4.61
N ARG A 36 -3.09 -14.23 5.40
CA ARG A 36 -2.16 -14.74 6.41
C ARG A 36 -2.86 -15.66 7.41
N ASN A 37 -3.98 -15.21 7.96
CA ASN A 37 -4.77 -15.99 8.92
C ASN A 37 -5.28 -17.30 8.30
N MET A 38 -5.72 -17.28 7.03
CA MET A 38 -6.19 -18.48 6.33
C MET A 38 -5.05 -19.48 6.10
N ILE A 39 -3.87 -19.01 5.70
CA ILE A 39 -2.71 -19.89 5.49
C ILE A 39 -2.26 -20.52 6.81
N GLU A 40 -2.16 -19.72 7.88
CA GLU A 40 -1.79 -20.22 9.22
C GLU A 40 -2.78 -21.27 9.73
N ALA A 41 -4.08 -21.07 9.49
CA ALA A 41 -5.13 -22.00 9.90
C ALA A 41 -5.16 -23.32 9.11
N GLN A 42 -4.78 -23.30 7.83
CA GLN A 42 -4.81 -24.48 6.94
C GLN A 42 -3.63 -25.43 7.17
N GLY A 43 -2.53 -24.96 7.77
CA GLY A 43 -1.33 -25.78 7.97
C GLY A 43 -0.60 -26.10 6.66
N PHE A 44 0.21 -27.16 6.65
CA PHE A 44 1.06 -27.49 5.50
C PHE A 44 0.24 -28.18 4.38
N PRO A 45 -0.04 -27.53 3.23
CA PRO A 45 -1.14 -27.95 2.35
C PRO A 45 -0.94 -29.32 1.69
N TRP A 46 0.31 -29.77 1.57
CA TRP A 46 0.68 -31.01 0.88
C TRP A 46 1.47 -31.99 1.76
N GLY A 47 1.46 -31.80 3.09
CA GLY A 47 2.24 -32.62 4.00
C GLY A 47 3.76 -32.37 3.92
N ARG A 48 4.51 -32.99 4.83
CA ARG A 48 5.98 -32.82 4.95
C ARG A 48 6.79 -33.93 4.29
N ASP A 49 6.14 -34.77 3.50
CA ASP A 49 6.80 -35.87 2.78
C ASP A 49 7.61 -35.36 1.58
N ASP A 50 8.37 -36.25 0.95
CA ASP A 50 9.23 -35.90 -0.18
C ASP A 50 8.45 -35.34 -1.37
N TYR A 51 7.19 -35.71 -1.54
CA TYR A 51 6.32 -35.17 -2.58
C TYR A 51 5.87 -33.74 -2.24
N GLY A 52 5.34 -33.49 -1.05
CA GLY A 52 4.96 -32.15 -0.61
C GLY A 52 6.13 -31.17 -0.55
N ASN A 53 7.32 -31.66 -0.19
CA ASN A 53 8.55 -30.87 -0.21
C ASN A 53 8.93 -30.36 -1.60
N LYS A 54 8.63 -31.11 -2.68
CA LYS A 54 8.92 -30.68 -4.06
C LYS A 54 8.05 -29.50 -4.51
N PHE A 55 6.84 -29.37 -3.97
CA PHE A 55 5.93 -28.27 -4.30
C PHE A 55 6.16 -27.03 -3.43
N THR A 56 6.57 -27.24 -2.18
CA THR A 56 6.71 -26.15 -1.20
C THR A 56 8.09 -25.50 -1.21
N LYS A 57 9.15 -26.30 -1.38
CA LYS A 57 10.54 -25.83 -1.30
C LYS A 57 11.10 -25.38 -2.65
N GLY A 58 12.21 -24.63 -2.59
CA GLY A 58 12.92 -24.08 -3.75
C GLY A 58 12.57 -22.62 -4.04
N GLY A 59 13.38 -21.97 -4.86
CA GLY A 59 13.24 -20.52 -5.14
C GLY A 59 11.93 -20.12 -5.85
N LYS A 60 11.21 -21.08 -6.44
CA LYS A 60 9.87 -20.91 -7.01
C LYS A 60 8.81 -21.80 -6.34
N GLY A 61 9.16 -22.40 -5.19
CA GLY A 61 8.24 -23.22 -4.42
C GLY A 61 7.15 -22.37 -3.76
N TYR A 62 6.03 -23.00 -3.40
CA TYR A 62 4.87 -22.33 -2.85
C TYR A 62 5.19 -21.43 -1.66
N SER A 63 6.02 -21.87 -0.71
CA SER A 63 6.35 -21.07 0.48
C SER A 63 7.08 -19.77 0.14
N THR A 64 7.90 -19.78 -0.91
CA THR A 64 8.56 -18.57 -1.40
C THR A 64 7.55 -17.63 -2.07
N SER A 65 6.66 -18.17 -2.90
CA SER A 65 5.59 -17.39 -3.55
C SER A 65 4.63 -16.78 -2.54
N GLU A 66 4.24 -17.56 -1.53
CA GLU A 66 3.42 -17.12 -0.40
C GLU A 66 4.07 -15.95 0.35
N THR A 67 5.33 -16.12 0.76
CA THR A 67 6.10 -15.07 1.44
C THR A 67 6.19 -13.80 0.60
N ASN A 68 6.48 -13.94 -0.69
CA ASN A 68 6.59 -12.80 -1.61
C ASN A 68 5.25 -12.09 -1.82
N LEU A 69 4.14 -12.83 -1.87
CA LEU A 69 2.81 -12.26 -2.03
C LEU A 69 2.40 -11.47 -0.79
N LEU A 70 2.59 -12.04 0.41
CA LEU A 70 2.30 -11.37 1.67
C LEU A 70 3.15 -10.09 1.82
N ALA A 71 4.46 -10.19 1.59
CA ALA A 71 5.37 -9.04 1.65
C ALA A 71 5.03 -7.97 0.59
N GLY A 72 4.66 -8.40 -0.63
CA GLY A 72 4.26 -7.49 -1.69
C GLY A 72 3.00 -6.69 -1.35
N GLY A 73 2.02 -7.34 -0.72
CA GLY A 73 0.81 -6.67 -0.25
C GLY A 73 1.06 -5.72 0.93
N ASP A 74 1.92 -6.10 1.88
CA ASP A 74 2.36 -5.21 2.96
C ASP A 74 3.05 -3.95 2.39
N ASN A 75 3.95 -4.11 1.41
CA ASN A 75 4.61 -2.99 0.73
C ASN A 75 3.60 -2.09 -0.01
N MET A 76 2.60 -2.67 -0.66
CA MET A 76 1.56 -1.89 -1.37
C MET A 76 0.73 -1.05 -0.39
N SER A 77 0.34 -1.62 0.76
CA SER A 77 -0.34 -0.89 1.82
C SER A 77 0.51 0.27 2.35
N GLU A 78 1.80 0.04 2.60
CA GLU A 78 2.73 1.08 3.05
C GLU A 78 2.90 2.20 2.01
N SER A 79 3.05 1.83 0.73
CA SER A 79 3.13 2.79 -0.37
C SER A 79 1.87 3.65 -0.47
N ALA A 80 0.68 3.07 -0.35
CA ALA A 80 -0.58 3.80 -0.36
C ALA A 80 -0.63 4.84 0.78
N GLY A 81 -0.23 4.45 2.00
CA GLY A 81 -0.13 5.38 3.14
C GLY A 81 0.90 6.51 2.93
N LYS A 82 2.04 6.21 2.28
CA LYS A 82 3.02 7.24 1.90
C LYS A 82 2.46 8.23 0.88
N PHE A 83 1.69 7.75 -0.11
CA PHE A 83 1.02 8.63 -1.06
C PHE A 83 -0.05 9.51 -0.40
N ALA A 84 -0.88 8.92 0.47
CA ALA A 84 -1.87 9.66 1.25
C ALA A 84 -1.22 10.77 2.07
N LYS A 85 -0.15 10.44 2.81
CA LYS A 85 0.62 11.43 3.57
C LYS A 85 1.18 12.54 2.66
N GLY A 86 1.82 12.18 1.55
CA GLY A 86 2.38 13.17 0.61
C GLY A 86 1.33 14.13 0.05
N MET A 87 0.11 13.64 -0.21
CA MET A 87 -1.00 14.49 -0.64
C MET A 87 -1.48 15.44 0.46
N ARG A 88 -1.55 15.00 1.72
CA ARG A 88 -1.87 15.88 2.85
C ARG A 88 -0.80 16.94 3.06
N ASP A 89 0.47 16.54 3.06
CA ASP A 89 1.61 17.45 3.23
C ASP A 89 1.64 18.51 2.11
N ALA A 90 1.31 18.11 0.88
CA ALA A 90 1.18 19.02 -0.24
C ALA A 90 -0.01 19.99 -0.07
N ALA A 91 -1.19 19.51 0.33
CA ALA A 91 -2.35 20.37 0.61
C ALA A 91 -2.04 21.42 1.68
N ASP A 92 -1.41 21.00 2.79
CA ASP A 92 -1.01 21.89 3.88
C ASP A 92 0.05 22.91 3.45
N THR A 93 0.96 22.52 2.56
CA THR A 93 1.96 23.43 2.02
C THR A 93 1.33 24.50 1.14
N MET A 94 0.33 24.12 0.34
CA MET A 94 -0.35 25.02 -0.59
C MET A 94 -1.26 26.01 0.14
N ASP A 95 -2.02 25.57 1.15
CA ASP A 95 -2.81 26.48 1.98
C ASP A 95 -1.92 27.53 2.66
N LYS A 96 -0.77 27.10 3.22
CA LYS A 96 0.21 28.04 3.82
C LYS A 96 0.81 29.03 2.82
N MET A 97 0.94 28.64 1.55
CA MET A 97 1.44 29.53 0.50
C MET A 97 0.39 30.57 0.10
N ASP A 98 -0.88 30.16 0.03
CA ASP A 98 -1.99 31.06 -0.28
C ASP A 98 -2.25 32.05 0.87
N ASP A 99 -2.18 31.60 2.13
CA ASP A 99 -2.30 32.45 3.32
C ASP A 99 -1.20 33.54 3.39
N ARG A 100 0.01 33.23 2.89
CA ARG A 100 1.13 34.19 2.84
C ARG A 100 1.08 35.13 1.64
N ALA A 101 0.26 34.81 0.64
CA ALA A 101 0.12 35.59 -0.58
C ALA A 101 -1.05 36.57 -0.53
N GLN A 102 -1.91 36.47 0.49
CA GLN A 102 -2.94 37.45 0.87
C GLN A 102 -2.35 38.54 1.78
#